data_AF-A0A9P1MA19-F1
#
_entry.id   AF-A0A9P1MA19-F1
#
_cell.length_a   1.000
_cell.length_b   1.000
_cell.length_c   1.000
_cell.angle_alpha   90.00
_cell.angle_beta   90.00
_cell.angle_gamma   90.00
#
_symmetry.space_group_name_H-M   'P 1'
#
loop_
_entity.id
_entity.type
_entity.pdbx_description
1 polymer ?
#
loop_
_entity_poly.entity_id
_entity_poly.type
_entity_poly.pdbx_seq_one_letter_code
_entity_poly.pdbx_strand_id
1 'polypeptide(L)'
;MGIGIGGEYPLSAVITSEWSSTKSRGRMLSSVFMMQPVGQALAQLVGLWVLLGREKMYGLQAMQCGLNTKYEDECKRIVDGIWRIVIGSGAAPALLAIIFRFFLYDCGLYSLEVKNKAGMALKNTQRVYGAPRRALMALP
;
A
#
# COMPACT_ATOMS: atom_id res chain seq x y z
N MET A 1 5.49 -13.59 1.92
CA MET A 1 5.69 -12.15 2.16
C MET A 1 6.91 -11.59 1.43
N GLY A 2 8.12 -12.15 1.58
CA GLY A 2 9.36 -11.55 1.05
C GLY A 2 9.39 -11.27 -0.47
N ILE A 3 8.94 -12.20 -1.32
CA ILE A 3 8.93 -12.02 -2.79
C ILE A 3 7.94 -10.93 -3.21
N GLY A 4 6.77 -10.88 -2.56
CA GLY A 4 5.75 -9.87 -2.84
C GLY A 4 6.24 -8.46 -2.51
N ILE A 5 6.84 -8.30 -1.33
CA ILE A 5 7.44 -7.03 -0.90
C ILE A 5 8.56 -6.61 -1.86
N GLY A 6 9.47 -7.53 -2.21
CA GLY A 6 10.57 -7.23 -3.14
C GLY A 6 10.13 -6.86 -4.56
N GLY A 7 9.01 -7.40 -5.04
CA GLY A 7 8.45 -7.08 -6.35
C GLY A 7 7.58 -5.81 -6.38
N GLU A 8 6.98 -5.43 -5.27
CA GLU A 8 6.09 -4.25 -5.20
C GLU A 8 6.87 -2.93 -5.28
N TYR A 9 8.09 -2.88 -4.74
CA TYR A 9 8.96 -1.69 -4.83
C TYR A 9 9.31 -1.28 -6.27
N PRO A 10 9.87 -2.16 -7.13
CA PRO A 10 10.18 -1.79 -8.52
C PRO A 10 8.90 -1.51 -9.33
N LEU A 11 7.82 -2.26 -9.09
CA LEU A 11 6.55 -2.05 -9.78
C LEU A 11 5.91 -0.68 -9.44
N SER A 12 5.92 -0.31 -8.16
CA SER A 12 5.40 0.98 -7.70
C SER A 12 6.26 2.14 -8.22
N ALA A 13 7.58 1.97 -8.28
CA ALA A 13 8.47 2.95 -8.86
C ALA A 13 8.17 3.20 -10.35
N VAL A 14 7.97 2.14 -11.14
CA VAL A 14 7.63 2.25 -12.57
C VAL A 14 6.29 2.96 -12.76
N ILE A 15 5.22 2.51 -12.11
CA ILE A 15 3.87 3.09 -12.27
C ILE A 15 3.85 4.57 -11.86
N THR A 16 4.44 4.90 -10.71
CA THR A 16 4.52 6.30 -10.23
C THR A 16 5.27 7.18 -11.22
N SER A 17 6.30 6.62 -11.85
CA SER A 17 7.09 7.32 -12.85
C SER A 17 6.35 7.47 -14.19
N GLU A 18 5.43 6.58 -14.54
CA GLU A 18 4.64 6.70 -15.78
C GLU A 18 3.47 7.68 -15.64
N TRP A 19 2.85 7.78 -14.46
CA TRP A 19 1.72 8.68 -14.20
C TRP A 19 2.12 10.10 -13.82
N SER A 20 3.39 10.36 -13.51
CA SER A 20 3.86 11.67 -13.04
C SER A 20 4.50 12.52 -14.15
N SER A 21 4.07 13.80 -14.21
CA SER A 21 4.77 14.84 -14.98
C SER A 21 6.21 14.97 -14.51
N THR A 22 7.15 15.24 -15.44
CA THR A 22 8.59 15.39 -15.19
C THR A 22 8.93 16.35 -14.05
N LYS A 23 8.08 17.36 -13.80
CA LYS A 23 8.26 18.36 -12.74
C LYS A 23 7.84 17.86 -11.34
N SER A 24 6.96 16.86 -11.24
CA SER A 24 6.39 16.37 -9.98
C SER A 24 6.76 14.92 -9.61
N ARG A 25 7.55 14.23 -10.45
CA ARG A 25 7.98 12.82 -10.24
C ARG A 25 8.56 12.61 -8.84
N GLY A 26 9.45 13.49 -8.40
CA GLY A 26 10.10 13.39 -7.09
C GLY A 26 9.12 13.46 -5.92
N ARG A 27 8.13 14.37 -5.97
CA ARG A 27 7.14 14.52 -4.89
C ARG A 27 6.21 13.30 -4.80
N MET A 28 5.77 12.77 -5.94
CA MET A 28 4.95 11.55 -5.98
C MET A 28 5.72 10.32 -5.48
N LEU A 29 7.01 10.20 -5.83
CA LEU A 29 7.83 9.09 -5.34
C LEU A 29 8.06 9.20 -3.82
N SER A 30 8.36 10.40 -3.32
CA SER A 30 8.50 10.64 -1.87
C SER A 30 7.22 10.33 -1.10
N SER A 31 6.03 10.66 -1.64
CA SER A 31 4.77 10.33 -0.97
C SER A 31 4.53 8.81 -0.89
N VAL A 32 4.96 8.05 -1.90
CA VAL A 32 4.87 6.58 -1.87
C VAL A 32 5.80 6.02 -0.79
N PHE A 33 7.04 6.51 -0.70
CA PHE A 33 7.96 6.09 0.37
C PHE A 33 7.46 6.46 1.77
N MET A 34 6.73 7.57 1.93
CA MET A 34 6.10 7.93 3.21
C MET A 34 4.98 6.98 3.64
N MET A 35 4.42 6.16 2.75
CA MET A 35 3.40 5.18 3.15
C MET A 35 3.98 4.01 3.96
N GLN A 36 5.28 3.74 3.84
CA GLN A 36 5.93 2.67 4.60
C GLN A 36 5.91 2.90 6.13
N PRO A 37 6.38 4.06 6.65
CA PRO A 37 6.26 4.34 8.09
C PRO A 37 4.80 4.48 8.55
N VAL A 38 3.89 4.94 7.69
CA VAL A 38 2.45 4.98 8.01
C VAL A 38 1.88 3.58 8.22
N GLY A 39 2.22 2.63 7.34
CA GLY A 39 1.84 1.23 7.50
C GLY A 39 2.40 0.61 8.78
N GLN A 40 3.62 0.97 9.15
CA GLN A 40 4.23 0.54 10.41
C GLN A 40 3.47 1.09 11.63
N ALA A 41 3.21 2.40 11.64
CA ALA A 41 2.44 3.06 12.70
C ALA A 41 1.05 2.43 12.88
N LEU A 42 0.34 2.15 11.78
CA LEU A 42 -0.95 1.46 11.83
C LEU A 42 -0.85 0.04 12.42
N ALA A 43 0.19 -0.72 12.07
CA ALA A 43 0.42 -2.04 12.63
C ALA A 43 0.65 -2.00 14.15
N GLN A 44 1.40 -1.00 14.62
CA GLN A 44 1.62 -0.79 16.06
C GLN A 44 0.34 -0.37 16.80
N LEU A 45 -0.50 0.47 16.18
CA LEU A 45 -1.81 0.85 16.72
C LEU A 45 -2.74 -0.37 16.85
N VAL A 46 -2.80 -1.22 15.82
CA VAL A 46 -3.59 -2.47 15.88
C VAL A 46 -3.04 -3.40 16.96
N GLY A 47 -1.72 -3.56 17.06
CA GLY A 47 -1.08 -4.34 18.12
C GLY A 47 -1.47 -3.86 19.52
N LEU A 48 -1.37 -2.55 19.77
CA LEU A 48 -1.75 -1.94 21.03
C LEU A 48 -3.25 -2.15 21.34
N TRP A 49 -4.11 -1.97 20.34
CA TRP A 49 -5.55 -2.13 20.51
C TRP A 49 -5.93 -3.57 20.87
N VAL A 50 -5.31 -4.56 20.21
CA VAL A 50 -5.50 -5.98 20.54
C VAL A 50 -4.98 -6.28 21.95
N LEU A 51 -3.81 -5.76 22.34
CA LEU A 51 -3.26 -5.98 23.68
C LEU A 51 -4.19 -5.43 24.78
N LEU A 52 -4.63 -4.18 24.66
CA LEU A 52 -5.56 -3.57 25.62
C LEU A 52 -6.91 -4.30 25.67
N GLY A 53 -7.42 -4.74 24.52
CA GLY A 53 -8.65 -5.52 24.45
C GLY A 53 -8.53 -6.86 25.19
N ARG A 54 -7.40 -7.57 25.01
CA ARG A 54 -7.15 -8.85 25.68
C ARG A 54 -6.88 -8.68 27.17
N GLU A 55 -6.19 -7.60 27.56
CA GLU A 55 -5.99 -7.22 28.95
C GLU A 55 -7.32 -7.00 29.68
N LYS A 56 -8.26 -6.27 29.07
CA LYS A 56 -9.59 -6.05 29.65
C LYS A 56 -10.43 -7.33 29.78
N MET A 57 -10.27 -8.29 28.84
CA MET A 57 -11.05 -9.53 28.85
C MET A 57 -10.51 -10.59 29.81
N TYR A 58 -9.19 -10.77 29.86
CA TYR A 58 -8.56 -11.89 30.56
C TYR A 58 -7.65 -11.45 31.72
N GLY A 59 -7.38 -10.16 31.90
CA GLY A 59 -6.53 -9.67 32.99
C GLY A 59 -5.08 -10.12 32.88
N LEU A 60 -4.43 -9.96 31.71
CA LEU A 60 -3.07 -10.47 31.44
C LEU A 60 -2.03 -10.01 32.48
N GLN A 61 -2.13 -8.77 32.98
CA GLN A 61 -1.24 -8.25 34.02
C GLN A 61 -1.42 -8.99 35.35
N ALA A 62 -2.65 -9.31 35.73
CA ALA A 62 -2.95 -10.05 36.96
C ALA A 62 -2.42 -11.49 36.91
N MET A 63 -2.41 -12.10 35.73
CA MET A 63 -1.84 -13.44 35.52
C MET A 63 -0.30 -13.46 35.48
N GLN A 64 0.37 -12.30 35.50
CA GLN A 64 1.84 -12.17 35.43
C GLN A 64 2.47 -13.07 34.35
N CYS A 65 1.83 -13.06 33.19
CA CYS A 65 2.25 -13.74 31.98
C CYS A 65 3.75 -13.52 31.70
N GLY A 66 4.57 -14.57 31.78
CA GLY A 66 6.01 -14.53 31.51
C GLY A 66 6.92 -14.36 32.74
N LEU A 67 6.38 -14.15 33.93
CA LEU A 67 7.15 -14.13 35.19
C LEU A 67 6.92 -15.37 36.06
N ASN A 68 5.73 -15.99 36.00
CA ASN A 68 5.37 -17.16 36.79
C ASN A 68 4.96 -18.34 35.90
N THR A 69 5.35 -19.56 36.27
CA THR A 69 5.00 -20.81 35.53
C THR A 69 3.59 -21.33 35.84
N LYS A 70 2.91 -20.76 36.84
CA LYS A 70 1.60 -21.24 37.31
C LYS A 70 0.48 -21.18 36.27
N TYR A 71 0.51 -20.22 35.35
CA TYR A 71 -0.50 -20.02 34.29
C TYR A 71 0.11 -20.03 32.88
N GLU A 72 1.20 -20.77 32.68
CA GLU A 72 1.99 -20.72 31.45
C GLU A 72 1.18 -21.14 30.20
N ASP A 73 0.39 -22.21 30.30
CA ASP A 73 -0.38 -22.74 29.15
C ASP A 73 -1.52 -21.81 28.73
N GLU A 74 -2.23 -21.21 29.70
CA GLU A 74 -3.28 -20.24 29.43
C GLU A 74 -2.71 -18.97 28.80
N CYS A 75 -1.58 -18.50 29.33
CA CYS A 75 -0.88 -17.36 28.79
C CYS A 75 -0.43 -17.58 27.34
N LYS A 76 0.17 -18.74 27.04
CA LYS A 76 0.59 -19.11 25.68
C LYS A 76 -0.58 -19.10 24.70
N ARG A 77 -1.75 -19.66 25.07
CA ARG A 77 -2.96 -19.61 24.23
C ARG A 77 -3.43 -18.19 23.97
N ILE A 78 -3.36 -17.33 24.98
CA ILE A 78 -3.78 -15.93 24.85
C ILE A 78 -2.86 -15.18 23.87
N VAL A 79 -1.55 -15.30 24.07
CA VAL A 79 -0.52 -14.70 23.22
C VAL A 79 -0.57 -15.26 21.79
N ASP A 80 -0.83 -16.56 21.63
CA ASP A 80 -1.01 -17.18 20.32
C ASP A 80 -2.17 -16.54 19.54
N GLY A 81 -3.26 -16.21 20.23
CA GLY A 81 -4.36 -15.46 19.64
C GLY A 81 -4.00 -14.02 19.24
N ILE A 82 -3.14 -13.34 20.00
CA ILE A 82 -2.77 -11.94 19.74
C ILE A 82 -2.01 -11.83 18.41
N TRP A 83 -0.94 -12.60 18.23
CA TRP A 83 -0.13 -12.47 17.02
C TRP A 83 -0.89 -12.86 15.75
N ARG A 84 -1.81 -13.85 15.84
CA ARG A 84 -2.68 -14.23 14.71
C ARG A 84 -3.62 -13.10 14.31
N ILE A 85 -4.22 -12.40 15.28
CA ILE A 85 -5.10 -11.26 15.00
C ILE A 85 -4.28 -10.10 14.39
N VAL A 86 -3.11 -9.80 14.94
CA VAL A 86 -2.25 -8.73 14.43
C VAL A 86 -1.79 -9.01 13.00
N ILE A 87 -1.25 -10.21 12.72
CA ILE A 87 -0.85 -10.58 11.35
C ILE A 87 -2.07 -10.67 10.42
N GLY A 88 -3.17 -11.25 10.90
CA GLY A 88 -4.41 -11.41 10.15
C GLY A 88 -5.06 -10.08 9.76
N SER A 89 -4.93 -9.04 10.60
CA SER A 89 -5.42 -7.69 10.30
C SER A 89 -4.77 -7.08 9.04
N GLY A 90 -3.54 -7.51 8.71
CA GLY A 90 -2.83 -7.10 7.50
C GLY A 90 -3.49 -7.60 6.20
N ALA A 91 -4.38 -8.59 6.27
CA ALA A 91 -5.14 -9.04 5.10
C ALA A 91 -6.16 -7.98 4.61
N ALA A 92 -6.68 -7.14 5.49
CA ALA A 92 -7.65 -6.11 5.14
C ALA A 92 -7.09 -5.03 4.18
N PRO A 93 -5.96 -4.35 4.48
CA PRO A 93 -5.37 -3.41 3.54
C PRO A 93 -4.87 -4.09 2.26
N ALA A 94 -4.44 -5.35 2.32
CA ALA A 94 -4.06 -6.11 1.12
C ALA A 94 -5.26 -6.35 0.18
N LEU A 95 -6.43 -6.73 0.72
CA LEU A 95 -7.65 -6.87 -0.06
C LEU A 95 -8.10 -5.54 -0.66
N LEU A 96 -8.05 -4.47 0.13
CA LEU A 96 -8.38 -3.13 -0.33
C LEU A 96 -7.46 -2.68 -1.48
N ALA A 97 -6.16 -2.97 -1.39
CA ALA A 97 -5.21 -2.68 -2.46
C ALA A 97 -5.52 -3.46 -3.74
N ILE A 98 -5.94 -4.72 -3.63
CA ILE A 98 -6.37 -5.53 -4.79
C ILE A 98 -7.61 -4.90 -5.45
N ILE A 99 -8.59 -4.48 -4.66
CA ILE A 99 -9.80 -3.81 -5.16
C ILE A 99 -9.40 -2.52 -5.90
N PHE A 100 -8.58 -1.66 -5.30
CA PHE A 100 -8.12 -0.44 -5.96
C PHE A 100 -7.31 -0.70 -7.22
N ARG A 101 -6.57 -1.81 -7.27
CA ARG A 101 -5.82 -2.21 -8.46
C ARG A 101 -6.72 -2.54 -9.64
N PHE A 102 -7.91 -3.09 -9.40
CA PHE A 102 -8.91 -3.30 -10.47
C PHE A 102 -9.51 -1.99 -11.00
N PHE A 103 -9.51 -0.91 -10.20
CA PHE A 103 -9.97 0.41 -10.64
C PHE A 103 -8.90 1.23 -11.37
N LEU A 104 -7.62 0.81 -11.33
CA LEU A 104 -6.53 1.52 -11.99
C LEU A 104 -6.56 1.27 -13.51
N TYR A 105 -6.73 2.33 -14.30
CA TYR A 105 -6.64 2.25 -15.76
C TYR A 105 -5.18 2.09 -16.20
N ASP A 106 -4.94 1.41 -17.33
CA ASP A 106 -3.59 1.23 -17.88
C ASP A 106 -2.88 2.57 -18.17
N CYS A 107 -1.58 2.62 -17.91
CA CYS A 107 -0.73 3.77 -18.22
C CYS A 107 -0.74 4.11 -19.73
N GLY A 108 -0.71 5.40 -20.06
CA GLY A 108 -0.71 5.87 -21.45
C GLY A 108 0.48 5.38 -22.28
N LEU A 109 1.66 5.23 -21.65
CA LEU A 109 2.89 4.72 -22.29
C LEU A 109 2.79 3.22 -22.62
N TYR A 110 2.33 2.40 -21.67
CA TYR A 110 2.07 0.96 -21.91
C TYR A 110 1.07 0.74 -23.07
N SER A 111 0.04 1.59 -23.17
CA SER A 111 -0.91 1.52 -24.29
C SER A 111 -0.31 1.96 -25.63
N LEU A 112 0.71 2.82 -25.62
CA LEU A 112 1.38 3.38 -26.79
C LEU A 112 2.46 2.43 -27.32
N GLU A 113 3.34 1.94 -26.43
CA GLU A 113 4.55 1.19 -26.77
C GLU A 113 4.30 -0.32 -26.86
N VAL A 114 3.45 -0.87 -25.98
CA VAL A 114 3.18 -2.32 -25.93
C VAL A 114 1.91 -2.70 -26.66
N LYS A 115 0.80 -1.99 -26.42
CA LYS A 115 -0.47 -2.26 -27.12
C LYS A 115 -0.51 -1.69 -28.55
N ASN A 116 0.52 -0.94 -28.96
CA ASN A 116 0.67 -0.34 -30.30
C ASN A 116 -0.56 0.48 -30.78
N LYS A 117 -1.31 1.07 -29.82
CA LYS A 117 -2.51 1.87 -30.07
C LYS A 117 -2.20 3.36 -29.91
N ALA A 118 -1.35 3.88 -30.80
CA ALA A 118 -0.87 5.27 -30.77
C ALA A 118 -2.00 6.31 -30.68
N GLY A 119 -3.12 6.10 -31.38
CA GLY A 119 -4.27 7.02 -31.38
C GLY A 119 -4.98 7.15 -30.03
N MET A 120 -5.10 6.06 -29.26
CA MET A 120 -5.70 6.09 -27.92
C MET A 120 -4.79 6.79 -26.91
N ALA A 121 -3.48 6.61 -27.05
CA ALA A 121 -2.50 7.19 -26.15
C ALA A 121 -2.37 8.72 -26.37
N LEU A 122 -2.43 9.19 -27.62
CA LEU A 122 -2.50 10.61 -27.94
C LEU A 122 -3.77 11.27 -27.38
N LYS A 123 -4.93 10.60 -27.51
CA LYS A 123 -6.22 11.11 -27.02
C LYS A 123 -6.29 11.17 -25.48
N ASN A 124 -5.72 10.17 -24.79
CA ASN A 124 -5.61 10.16 -23.33
C ASN A 124 -4.60 11.21 -22.81
N THR A 125 -3.47 11.37 -23.51
CA THR A 125 -2.46 12.39 -23.15
C THR A 125 -3.01 13.81 -23.37
N GLN A 126 -3.75 14.06 -24.45
CA GLN A 126 -4.45 15.34 -24.68
C GLN A 126 -5.47 15.68 -23.59
N ARG A 127 -6.12 14.66 -22.99
CA ARG A 127 -7.12 14.85 -21.92
C ARG A 127 -6.49 15.30 -20.59
N VAL A 128 -5.24 14.91 -20.33
CA VAL A 128 -4.52 15.19 -19.08
C VAL A 128 -3.60 16.42 -19.20
N TYR A 129 -2.93 16.59 -20.35
CA TYR A 129 -1.94 17.64 -20.56
C TYR A 129 -2.40 18.79 -21.49
N GLY A 130 -3.59 18.69 -22.10
CA GLY A 130 -4.05 19.65 -23.11
C GLY A 130 -3.37 19.50 -24.47
N ALA A 131 -3.91 20.17 -25.50
CA ALA A 131 -3.35 20.09 -26.85
C ALA A 131 -1.93 20.69 -26.92
N PRO A 132 -1.01 20.09 -27.69
CA PRO A 132 0.36 20.59 -27.82
C PRO A 132 0.35 22.01 -28.42
N ARG A 133 1.06 22.94 -27.76
CA ARG A 133 1.25 24.34 -28.19
C ARG A 133 1.75 24.52 -29.64
N ARG A 134 2.28 23.47 -30.28
CA ARG A 134 2.72 23.51 -31.69
C ARG A 134 1.57 23.57 -32.70
N ALA A 135 0.34 23.21 -32.33
CA ALA A 135 -0.81 23.36 -33.23
C ALA A 135 -1.27 24.81 -33.38
N LEU A 136 -0.84 25.73 -32.50
CA LEU A 136 -1.19 27.16 -32.55
C LEU A 136 -0.22 28.01 -33.38
N MET A 137 0.92 27.47 -33.84
CA MET A 137 1.89 28.18 -34.70
C MET A 137 1.81 27.80 -36.17
N ALA A 138 0.88 26.92 -36.56
CA ALA A 138 0.73 26.43 -37.93
C ALA A 138 -0.63 26.79 -38.54
N LEU A 139 -1.14 27.98 -38.23
CA LEU A 139 -2.24 28.60 -38.98
C LEU A 139 -1.66 29.85 -39.68
N PRO A 140 -1.64 29.89 -41.02
CA PRO A 140 -1.34 31.12 -41.78
C PRO A 140 -2.42 32.19 -41.58
#